data_AF-A0A6A6UHF5-F1
#
_entry.id   AF-A0A6A6UHF5-F1
#
_cell.length_a   1.000
_cell.length_b   1.000
_cell.length_c   1.000
_cell.angle_alpha   90.00
_cell.angle_beta   90.00
_cell.angle_gamma   90.00
#
_symmetry.space_group_name_H-M   'P 1'
#
loop_
_entity.id
_entity.type
_entity.pdbx_description
1 polymer ?
#
loop_
_entity_poly.entity_id
_entity_poly.type
_entity_poly.pdbx_seq_one_letter_code
_entity_poly.pdbx_strand_id
1 'polypeptide(L)'
;MAGRRLAWPLRIKKTVAQNVQRSALPIMNAPGGNSVIHDSIISKGEDTRKIKEAMSVLLEKDWFVDVDEPEIKKTYHFKTYTKVADLHNLIAVRCKSENHHPTMITKYGSLTVHWTTHHPRGLSNKDVRMAQYCDEQAASIGTVKSDDAVKCKPEGST
;
A
#
# COMPACT_ATOMS: atom_id res chain seq x y z
N MET A 1 -53.42 -38.00 -2.23
CA MET A 1 -51.98 -37.71 -2.05
C MET A 1 -51.79 -36.21 -2.00
N ALA A 2 -51.47 -35.64 -0.83
CA ALA A 2 -51.35 -34.20 -0.62
C ALA A 2 -49.88 -33.83 -0.33
N GLY A 3 -49.26 -33.09 -1.25
CA GLY A 3 -47.88 -32.59 -1.11
C GLY A 3 -47.83 -31.37 -0.20
N ARG A 4 -47.26 -31.53 0.99
CA ARG A 4 -47.01 -30.44 1.94
C ARG A 4 -45.83 -29.59 1.45
N ARG A 5 -46.07 -28.29 1.20
CA ARG A 5 -45.02 -27.29 1.01
C ARG A 5 -44.34 -27.02 2.35
N LEU A 6 -43.05 -27.31 2.45
CA LEU A 6 -42.23 -26.96 3.62
C LEU A 6 -41.84 -25.47 3.49
N ALA A 7 -42.48 -24.63 4.31
CA ALA A 7 -42.03 -23.26 4.54
C ALA A 7 -40.92 -23.29 5.61
N TRP A 8 -39.71 -22.84 5.26
CA TRP A 8 -38.66 -22.54 6.23
C TRP A 8 -38.76 -21.08 6.67
N PRO A 9 -38.82 -20.75 7.97
CA PRO A 9 -38.70 -19.38 8.41
C PRO A 9 -37.22 -18.95 8.38
N LEU A 10 -36.92 -17.91 7.58
CA LEU A 10 -35.65 -17.19 7.65
C LEU A 10 -35.57 -16.44 8.99
N ARG A 11 -34.89 -17.03 9.97
CA ARG A 11 -34.57 -16.38 11.25
C ARG A 11 -33.28 -15.59 11.11
N ILE A 12 -33.39 -14.32 10.73
CA ILE A 12 -32.27 -13.38 10.70
C ILE A 12 -31.93 -13.02 12.14
N LYS A 13 -30.83 -13.57 12.68
CA LYS A 13 -30.25 -13.09 13.93
C LYS A 13 -29.56 -11.74 13.62
N LYS A 14 -30.06 -10.65 14.21
CA LYS A 14 -29.33 -9.38 14.25
C LYS A 14 -28.10 -9.59 15.11
N THR A 15 -26.94 -9.75 14.49
CA THR A 15 -25.66 -9.61 15.18
C THR A 15 -25.43 -8.12 15.42
N VAL A 16 -25.24 -7.76 16.68
CA VAL A 16 -24.85 -6.41 17.11
C VAL A 16 -23.48 -6.13 16.51
N ALA A 17 -23.42 -5.23 15.53
CA ALA A 17 -22.16 -4.67 15.05
C ALA A 17 -21.60 -3.80 16.17
N GLN A 18 -20.46 -4.22 16.73
CA GLN A 18 -19.70 -3.37 17.64
C GLN A 18 -19.21 -2.16 16.86
N ASN A 19 -19.71 -1.00 17.28
CA ASN A 19 -19.36 0.31 16.79
C ASN A 19 -17.91 0.63 17.18
N VAL A 20 -16.95 0.35 16.29
CA VAL A 20 -15.59 0.89 16.41
C VAL A 20 -15.60 2.25 15.71
N GLN A 21 -15.89 3.28 16.49
CA GLN A 21 -15.73 4.67 16.08
C GLN A 21 -14.22 4.96 15.99
N ARG A 22 -13.58 4.60 14.88
CA ARG A 22 -12.24 5.12 14.55
C ARG A 22 -12.44 6.60 14.20
N SER A 23 -12.07 7.46 15.14
CA SER A 23 -11.89 8.89 14.91
C SER A 23 -10.94 9.09 13.73
N ALA A 24 -11.51 9.43 12.58
CA ALA A 24 -10.75 9.90 11.43
C ALA A 24 -10.23 11.30 11.78
N LEU A 25 -9.05 11.38 12.40
CA LEU A 25 -8.25 12.59 12.36
C LEU A 25 -7.61 12.68 10.97
N PRO A 26 -7.58 13.87 10.36
CA PRO A 26 -6.91 14.08 9.09
C PRO A 26 -5.40 13.81 9.29
N ILE A 27 -4.86 12.83 8.55
CA ILE A 27 -3.42 12.63 8.45
C ILE A 27 -2.88 13.80 7.62
N MET A 28 -2.56 14.89 8.30
CA MET A 28 -1.70 15.95 7.78
C MET A 28 -0.28 15.60 8.20
N ASN A 29 0.41 14.81 7.38
CA ASN A 29 1.87 14.78 7.45
C ASN A 29 2.40 15.96 6.63
N ALA A 30 3.07 16.87 7.33
CA ALA A 30 3.78 18.01 6.76
C ALA A 30 4.86 17.57 5.76
N PRO A 31 5.16 18.37 4.73
CA PRO A 31 6.27 18.10 3.83
C PRO A 31 7.59 18.45 4.53
N GLY A 32 8.56 17.54 4.55
CA GLY A 32 9.96 17.88 4.84
C GLY A 32 10.59 17.36 6.14
N GLY A 33 10.06 16.31 6.75
CA GLY A 33 10.78 15.59 7.81
C GLY A 33 11.67 14.50 7.20
N ASN A 34 12.95 14.78 6.93
CA ASN A 34 13.94 13.72 6.71
C ASN A 34 14.06 12.91 8.01
N SER A 35 13.23 11.87 8.14
CA SER A 35 13.26 10.99 9.30
C SER A 35 14.56 10.23 9.29
N VAL A 36 15.38 10.45 10.31
CA VAL A 36 16.65 9.74 10.49
C VAL A 36 16.33 8.25 10.62
N ILE A 37 16.93 7.42 9.79
CA ILE A 37 16.76 5.96 9.84
C ILE A 37 17.59 5.43 11.01
N HIS A 38 16.91 5.00 12.06
CA HIS A 38 17.50 4.40 13.25
C HIS A 38 17.75 2.89 13.05
N ASP A 39 18.71 2.33 13.77
CA ASP A 39 19.01 0.89 13.69
C ASP A 39 17.83 0.03 14.19
N SER A 40 16.99 0.60 15.07
CA SER A 40 15.84 -0.07 15.67
C SER A 40 14.75 -0.46 14.68
N ILE A 41 14.68 0.20 13.52
CA ILE A 41 13.68 -0.12 12.49
C ILE A 41 14.17 -1.14 11.47
N ILE A 42 15.44 -1.56 11.55
CA ILE A 42 16.05 -2.51 10.60
C ILE A 42 15.90 -3.93 11.14
N SER A 43 15.52 -4.85 10.26
CA SER A 43 15.31 -6.25 10.62
C SER A 43 16.60 -6.90 11.12
N LYS A 44 16.49 -7.76 12.14
CA LYS A 44 17.63 -8.43 12.76
C LYS A 44 18.37 -9.29 11.72
N GLY A 45 19.68 -9.08 11.63
CA GLY A 45 20.57 -9.85 10.73
C GLY A 45 20.87 -9.16 9.40
N GLU A 46 20.25 -8.01 9.15
CA GLU A 46 20.56 -7.18 7.99
C GLU A 46 21.81 -6.33 8.21
N ASP A 47 22.46 -5.95 7.11
CA ASP A 47 23.57 -4.98 7.12
C ASP A 47 22.98 -3.56 7.23
N THR A 48 22.91 -3.06 8.47
CA THR A 48 22.35 -1.74 8.80
C THR A 48 22.88 -0.63 7.91
N ARG A 49 24.18 -0.62 7.60
CA ARG A 49 24.79 0.43 6.77
C ARG A 49 24.22 0.39 5.35
N LYS A 50 24.20 -0.80 4.73
CA LYS A 50 23.66 -0.96 3.37
C LYS A 50 22.19 -0.61 3.28
N ILE A 51 21.38 -1.00 4.27
CA ILE A 51 19.96 -0.67 4.30
C ILE A 51 19.78 0.84 4.40
N LYS A 52 20.51 1.52 5.30
CA LYS A 52 20.45 2.98 5.44
C LYS A 52 20.83 3.71 4.16
N GLU A 53 21.93 3.32 3.52
CA GLU A 53 22.39 3.91 2.26
C GLU A 53 21.33 3.76 1.15
N ALA A 54 20.80 2.55 0.97
CA ALA A 54 19.78 2.30 -0.04
C ALA A 54 18.45 3.02 0.26
N MET A 55 18.11 3.13 1.54
CA MET A 55 16.93 3.86 1.98
C MET A 55 17.06 5.36 1.75
N SER A 56 18.23 5.97 1.94
CA SER A 56 18.44 7.39 1.62
C SER A 56 18.07 7.70 0.17
N VAL A 57 18.43 6.82 -0.77
CA VAL A 57 18.05 6.95 -2.19
C VAL A 57 16.54 6.84 -2.39
N LEU A 58 15.84 5.99 -1.62
CA LEU A 58 14.38 5.88 -1.70
C LEU A 58 13.69 7.13 -1.13
N LEU A 59 14.20 7.70 -0.03
CA LEU A 59 13.66 8.92 0.57
C LEU A 59 13.76 10.13 -0.37
N GLU A 60 14.83 10.21 -1.18
CA GLU A 60 14.96 11.21 -2.25
C GLU A 60 13.95 11.01 -3.39
N LYS A 61 13.35 9.82 -3.50
CA LYS A 61 12.37 9.43 -4.51
C LYS A 61 10.95 9.34 -3.94
N ASP A 62 10.60 10.22 -3.01
CA ASP A 62 9.27 10.33 -2.41
C ASP A 62 8.79 9.07 -1.66
N TRP A 63 9.69 8.17 -1.27
CA TRP A 63 9.34 7.15 -0.28
C TRP A 63 9.35 7.77 1.11
N PHE A 64 8.38 7.36 1.92
CA PHE A 64 8.29 7.73 3.31
C PHE A 64 8.61 6.52 4.18
N VAL A 65 9.36 6.74 5.27
CA VAL A 65 9.59 5.73 6.30
C VAL A 65 8.74 6.04 7.52
N ASP A 66 8.01 5.05 8.00
CA ASP A 66 7.31 5.12 9.27
C ASP A 66 8.23 4.57 10.37
N VAL A 67 8.41 5.36 11.43
CA VAL A 67 9.34 5.03 12.52
C VAL A 67 8.65 4.27 13.65
N ASP A 68 7.34 4.45 13.80
CA ASP A 68 6.53 3.78 14.81
C ASP A 68 6.18 2.37 14.35
N GLU A 69 5.88 2.23 13.06
CA GLU A 69 5.76 0.95 12.37
C GLU A 69 6.90 0.83 11.35
N PRO A 70 7.86 -0.11 11.47
CA PRO A 70 9.01 -0.18 10.59
C PRO A 70 8.61 -0.63 9.18
N GLU A 71 8.08 0.32 8.41
CA GLU A 71 7.58 0.16 7.05
C GLU A 71 7.98 1.36 6.19
N ILE A 72 8.02 1.13 4.88
CA ILE A 72 8.20 2.17 3.89
C ILE A 72 6.98 2.24 2.98
N LYS A 73 6.56 3.45 2.63
CA LYS A 73 5.36 3.68 1.82
C LYS A 73 5.56 4.73 0.75
N LYS A 74 4.93 4.52 -0.40
CA LYS A 74 4.84 5.49 -1.50
C LYS A 74 3.50 5.39 -2.19
N THR A 75 3.01 6.53 -2.68
CA THR A 75 1.79 6.61 -3.49
C THR A 75 2.13 7.00 -4.92
N TYR A 76 1.72 6.15 -5.87
CA TYR A 76 1.85 6.38 -7.30
C TYR A 76 0.53 6.89 -7.86
N HIS A 77 0.58 7.83 -8.80
CA HIS A 77 -0.59 8.46 -9.40
C HIS A 77 -0.62 8.24 -10.92
N PHE A 78 -1.80 7.97 -11.46
CA PHE A 78 -1.99 7.62 -12.87
C PHE A 78 -3.21 8.30 -13.50
N LYS A 79 -3.16 8.49 -14.83
CA LYS A 79 -4.23 9.10 -15.64
C LYS A 79 -5.43 8.17 -15.90
N THR A 80 -5.32 6.87 -15.61
CA THR A 80 -6.41 5.90 -15.78
C THR A 80 -6.36 4.85 -14.67
N TYR A 81 -7.52 4.28 -14.34
CA TYR A 81 -7.60 3.16 -13.39
C TYR A 81 -6.89 1.90 -13.91
N THR A 82 -6.89 1.67 -15.23
CA THR A 82 -6.19 0.53 -15.84
C THR A 82 -4.69 0.57 -15.57
N LYS A 83 -4.05 1.75 -15.64
CA LYS A 83 -2.64 1.90 -15.28
C LYS A 83 -2.35 1.63 -13.80
N VAL A 84 -3.30 1.96 -12.92
CA VAL A 84 -3.22 1.60 -11.49
C VAL A 84 -3.22 0.07 -11.34
N ALA A 85 -4.12 -0.61 -12.06
CA ALA A 85 -4.20 -2.07 -12.07
C ALA A 85 -2.97 -2.73 -12.70
N ASP A 86 -2.39 -2.14 -13.76
CA ASP A 86 -1.16 -2.62 -14.39
C ASP A 86 -0.02 -2.67 -13.38
N LEU A 87 0.22 -1.58 -12.64
CA LEU A 87 1.26 -1.55 -11.61
C LEU A 87 0.99 -2.57 -10.51
N HIS A 88 -0.25 -2.66 -10.03
CA HIS A 88 -0.65 -3.63 -9.01
C HIS A 88 -0.29 -5.05 -9.45
N ASN A 89 -0.67 -5.44 -10.67
CA ASN A 89 -0.45 -6.78 -11.20
C ASN A 89 1.05 -7.08 -11.37
N LEU A 90 1.84 -6.12 -11.89
CA LEU A 90 3.29 -6.30 -12.02
C LEU A 90 3.97 -6.52 -10.67
N ILE A 91 3.54 -5.81 -9.63
CA ILE A 91 4.02 -6.01 -8.26
C ILE A 91 3.60 -7.40 -7.77
N ALA A 92 2.32 -7.77 -7.90
CA ALA A 92 1.81 -9.06 -7.44
C ALA A 92 2.54 -10.25 -8.07
N VAL A 93 2.85 -10.18 -9.37
CA VAL A 93 3.65 -11.20 -10.05
C VAL A 93 5.07 -11.31 -9.48
N ARG A 94 5.73 -10.17 -9.23
CA ARG A 94 7.10 -10.16 -8.65
C ARG A 94 7.14 -10.66 -7.21
N CYS A 95 6.10 -10.40 -6.42
CA CYS A 95 6.00 -10.87 -5.03
C CYS A 95 6.17 -12.39 -4.93
N LYS A 96 5.64 -13.13 -5.91
CA LYS A 96 5.75 -14.59 -5.96
C LYS A 96 7.20 -15.07 -6.07
N SER A 97 8.02 -14.43 -6.91
CA SER A 97 9.43 -14.81 -7.06
C SER A 97 10.30 -14.40 -5.88
N GLU A 98 9.96 -13.29 -5.22
CA GLU A 98 10.72 -12.76 -4.07
C GLU A 98 10.28 -13.37 -2.73
N ASN A 99 9.13 -14.06 -2.73
CA ASN A 99 8.42 -14.52 -1.55
C ASN A 99 8.35 -13.41 -0.49
N HIS A 100 7.87 -12.24 -0.93
CA HIS A 100 7.76 -11.02 -0.14
C HIS A 100 6.56 -10.22 -0.63
N HIS A 101 5.65 -9.86 0.28
CA HIS A 101 4.34 -9.34 -0.10
C HIS A 101 4.10 -7.97 0.55
N PRO A 102 3.60 -6.98 -0.20
CA PRO A 102 3.29 -5.66 0.32
C PRO A 102 1.86 -5.61 0.85
N THR A 103 1.56 -4.54 1.58
CA THR A 103 0.19 -4.03 1.63
C THR A 103 -0.01 -3.04 0.48
N MET A 104 -1.05 -3.24 -0.34
CA MET A 104 -1.38 -2.36 -1.46
C MET A 104 -2.79 -1.78 -1.31
N ILE A 105 -2.90 -0.46 -1.40
CA ILE A 105 -4.16 0.28 -1.33
C ILE A 105 -4.43 0.91 -2.69
N THR A 106 -5.45 0.40 -3.39
CA THR A 106 -5.87 0.91 -4.69
C THR A 106 -6.99 1.93 -4.52
N LYS A 107 -6.80 3.12 -5.06
CA LYS A 107 -7.82 4.17 -5.25
C LYS A 107 -7.92 4.48 -6.74
N TYR A 108 -8.97 5.21 -7.15
CA TYR A 108 -9.33 5.38 -8.56
C TYR A 108 -8.16 5.80 -9.48
N GLY A 109 -7.34 6.75 -9.05
CA GLY A 109 -6.16 7.20 -9.80
C GLY A 109 -4.84 6.98 -9.09
N SER A 110 -4.78 6.15 -8.06
CA SER A 110 -3.54 5.95 -7.31
C SER A 110 -3.39 4.56 -6.70
N LEU A 111 -2.14 4.12 -6.59
CA LEU A 111 -1.76 2.92 -5.85
C LEU A 111 -0.80 3.34 -4.74
N THR A 112 -1.17 3.10 -3.48
CA THR A 112 -0.25 3.22 -2.35
C THR A 112 0.30 1.84 -2.03
N VAL A 113 1.63 1.72 -1.91
CA VAL A 113 2.33 0.46 -1.61
C VAL A 113 3.10 0.63 -0.31
N HIS A 114 2.96 -0.34 0.59
CA HIS A 114 3.67 -0.43 1.86
C HIS A 114 4.51 -1.70 1.89
N TRP A 115 5.79 -1.58 2.22
CA TRP A 115 6.73 -2.68 2.39
C TRP A 115 7.25 -2.75 3.82
N THR A 116 7.25 -3.95 4.38
CA THR A 116 7.85 -4.26 5.68
C THR A 116 8.16 -5.76 5.75
N THR A 117 9.19 -6.13 6.49
CA THR A 117 9.47 -7.54 6.79
C THR A 117 8.82 -7.94 8.10
N HIS A 118 7.98 -8.97 8.05
CA HIS A 118 7.25 -9.46 9.22
C HIS A 118 8.13 -10.29 10.18
N HIS A 119 9.12 -11.01 9.66
CA HIS A 119 9.98 -11.87 10.46
C HIS A 119 11.42 -11.99 9.94
N PRO A 120 12.44 -11.63 10.74
CA PRO A 120 12.33 -10.81 11.95
C PRO A 120 11.69 -9.45 11.62
N ARG A 121 10.91 -8.88 12.56
CA ARG A 121 10.22 -7.61 12.33
C ARG A 121 11.23 -6.49 12.03
N GLY A 122 10.99 -5.71 10.98
CA GLY A 122 11.79 -4.55 10.61
C GLY A 122 11.91 -4.37 9.09
N LEU A 123 12.65 -3.36 8.64
CA LEU A 123 13.01 -3.17 7.25
C LEU A 123 14.19 -4.07 6.86
N SER A 124 14.07 -4.72 5.71
CA SER A 124 15.09 -5.60 5.15
C SER A 124 15.50 -5.18 3.74
N ASN A 125 16.52 -5.84 3.21
CA ASN A 125 16.93 -5.66 1.83
C ASN A 125 15.81 -6.06 0.83
N LYS A 126 14.89 -6.94 1.22
CA LYS A 126 13.73 -7.29 0.38
C LYS A 126 12.78 -6.12 0.21
N ASP A 127 12.55 -5.36 1.29
CA ASP A 127 11.71 -4.15 1.25
C ASP A 127 12.30 -3.12 0.29
N VAL A 128 13.60 -2.87 0.41
CA VAL A 128 14.34 -1.95 -0.48
C VAL A 128 14.27 -2.38 -1.94
N ARG A 129 14.56 -3.67 -2.24
CA ARG A 129 14.54 -4.19 -3.61
C ARG A 129 13.15 -4.10 -4.23
N MET A 130 12.12 -4.43 -3.47
CA MET A 130 10.76 -4.36 -3.97
C MET A 130 10.28 -2.93 -4.16
N ALA A 131 10.69 -2.00 -3.30
CA ALA A 131 10.46 -0.58 -3.50
C ALA A 131 11.10 -0.04 -4.79
N GLN A 132 12.36 -0.41 -5.06
CA GLN A 132 13.05 -0.05 -6.31
C GLN A 132 12.34 -0.63 -7.54
N TYR A 133 11.91 -1.90 -7.48
CA TYR A 133 11.12 -2.51 -8.54
C TYR A 133 9.80 -1.75 -8.79
N CYS A 134 9.10 -1.32 -7.74
CA CYS A 134 7.89 -0.49 -7.88
C CYS A 134 8.19 0.81 -8.64
N ASP A 135 9.29 1.50 -8.32
CA ASP A 135 9.68 2.74 -9.01
C ASP A 135 9.97 2.49 -10.50
N GLU A 136 10.70 1.42 -10.82
CA GLU A 136 11.00 1.04 -12.21
C GLU A 136 9.73 0.77 -13.03
N GLN A 137 8.81 -0.04 -12.49
CA GLN A 137 7.58 -0.38 -13.19
C GLN A 137 6.64 0.83 -13.30
N ALA A 138 6.55 1.64 -12.25
CA ALA A 138 5.74 2.86 -12.27
C ALA A 138 6.25 3.86 -13.33
N ALA A 139 7.58 4.03 -13.43
CA ALA A 139 8.18 4.85 -14.47
C ALA A 139 7.86 4.31 -15.88
N SER A 140 7.92 3.00 -16.10
CA SER A 140 7.58 2.38 -17.38
C SER A 140 6.11 2.55 -17.77
N ILE A 141 5.18 2.51 -16.81
CA ILE A 141 3.74 2.72 -17.05
C ILE A 141 3.42 4.20 -17.31
N GLY A 142 4.23 5.11 -16.74
CA GLY A 142 4.07 6.55 -16.84
C GLY A 142 3.17 7.12 -15.75
N THR A 143 3.78 7.48 -14.62
CA THR A 143 3.14 8.20 -13.51
C THR A 143 2.85 9.66 -13.87
N VAL A 144 1.94 10.28 -13.12
CA VAL A 144 1.65 11.72 -13.18
C VAL A 144 1.69 12.32 -11.79
N LYS A 145 1.63 13.65 -11.69
CA LYS A 145 1.45 14.34 -10.41
C LYS A 145 0.08 14.01 -9.81
N SER A 146 -0.07 14.15 -8.50
CA SER A 146 -1.33 13.87 -7.79
C SER A 146 -2.53 14.63 -8.36
N ASP A 147 -2.33 15.90 -8.73
CA ASP A 147 -3.40 16.78 -9.22
C ASP A 147 -3.93 16.36 -10.60
N ASP A 148 -3.06 15.69 -11.35
CA ASP A 148 -3.26 15.16 -12.68
C ASP A 148 -3.86 13.76 -12.71
N ALA A 149 -3.93 13.08 -11.55
CA ALA A 149 -4.48 11.74 -11.44
C ALA A 149 -5.95 11.70 -11.85
N VAL A 150 -6.40 10.54 -12.34
CA VAL A 150 -7.81 10.38 -12.71
C VAL A 150 -8.70 10.60 -11.48
N LYS A 151 -9.71 11.47 -11.63
CA LYS A 151 -10.71 11.76 -10.61
C LYS A 151 -12.02 11.08 -11.01
N CYS A 152 -12.73 10.55 -10.03
CA CYS A 152 -14.09 10.06 -10.25
C CYS A 152 -14.97 11.29 -10.52
N LYS A 153 -15.35 11.49 -11.79
CA LYS A 153 -16.45 12.38 -12.15
C LYS A 153 -17.60 11.49 -12.63
N PRO A 154 -18.83 11.68 -12.15
CA PRO A 154 -19.98 11.04 -12.76
C PRO A 154 -20.07 11.53 -14.22
N GLU A 155 -20.33 10.63 -15.15
CA GLU A 155 -20.65 11.03 -16.52
C GLU A 155 -21.86 11.97 -16.49
N GLY A 156 -21.73 13.16 -17.09
CA GLY A 156 -22.84 14.10 -17.27
C GLY A 156 -23.02 15.20 -16.21
N SER A 157 -22.05 15.48 -15.32
CA SER A 157 -22.10 16.73 -14.54
C SER A 157 -21.65 17.93 -15.41
N THR A 158 -22.58 18.46 -16.22
CA THR A 158 -22.51 19.84 -16.73
C THR A 158 -22.84 20.83 -15.64
#